data_AF-A0A2E8H1X0-F1
#
_entry.id   AF-A0A2E8H1X0-F1
#
_cell.length_a   1.000
_cell.length_b   1.000
_cell.length_c   1.000
_cell.angle_alpha   90.00
_cell.angle_beta   90.00
_cell.angle_gamma   90.00
#
_symmetry.space_group_name_H-M   'P 1'
#
loop_
_entity.id
_entity.type
_entity.pdbx_description
1 polymer ?
#
loop_
_entity_poly.entity_id
_entity_poly.type
_entity_poly.pdbx_seq_one_letter_code
_entity_poly.pdbx_strand_id
1 'polypeptide(L)'
;MSVFQQRTTLTVLCAAVLATAAVRVDAAASSDPVRSVDNIPPAPATEIRALNTGEEILVTWTASADDAMSFSVFGDAYIPIGGLNGYHIYRAVQGADAELIGTTAPGVVEFADPVAITGTTYIYSVSPFDADNETLPDIEPGSAEDLARIVSLGGGPPDVIVTTTVKAQMSFDVVVDVTDSAAVESFTADFITLVASLLGIDPSRIIVTSVTEGSTIVDFKIADIEGEDDVPAAADALAQLVTIVADDTEDEFASIGPVLDLVDESSDDVIVIPFPVDTDGLIVLSWFSRLGDAVGFDDFFLFADNFGLGEGQEGYDATYDVVPNGQVDFDDFFRFADDFGTPIANAAEIQALLGQ
;
A
#
# COMPACT_ATOMS: atom_id res chain seq x y z
N MET A 1 -6.15 -118.92 39.00
CA MET A 1 -7.03 -119.53 37.97
C MET A 1 -7.71 -118.40 37.24
N SER A 2 -7.36 -118.15 35.96
CA SER A 2 -7.98 -117.14 35.06
C SER A 2 -7.92 -115.65 35.50
N VAL A 3 -7.73 -114.63 34.64
CA VAL A 3 -7.10 -114.46 33.30
C VAL A 3 -6.28 -113.14 33.39
N PHE A 4 -5.22 -112.95 32.59
CA PHE A 4 -4.26 -111.84 32.78
C PHE A 4 -4.10 -110.87 31.57
N GLN A 5 -4.15 -109.57 31.88
CA GLN A 5 -3.52 -108.38 31.23
C GLN A 5 -3.50 -108.15 29.70
N GLN A 6 -4.03 -106.97 29.30
CA GLN A 6 -3.46 -105.84 28.52
C GLN A 6 -4.64 -104.95 28.01
N ARG A 7 -4.57 -103.68 27.56
CA ARG A 7 -3.57 -102.56 27.38
C ARG A 7 -4.43 -101.27 27.18
N THR A 8 -4.07 -99.99 27.42
CA THR A 8 -2.89 -99.27 27.94
C THR A 8 -3.38 -97.94 28.59
N THR A 9 -2.51 -97.16 29.24
CA THR A 9 -2.66 -95.72 29.57
C THR A 9 -2.52 -94.81 28.32
N LEU A 10 -2.71 -93.47 28.31
CA LEU A 10 -2.38 -92.43 29.31
C LEU A 10 -3.10 -91.07 29.07
N THR A 11 -3.20 -90.25 30.14
CA THR A 11 -3.32 -88.75 30.20
C THR A 11 -4.56 -88.02 29.65
N VAL A 12 -5.15 -87.18 30.52
CA VAL A 12 -5.90 -85.95 30.20
C VAL A 12 -5.37 -84.82 31.09
N LEU A 13 -5.36 -83.59 30.59
CA LEU A 13 -4.74 -82.42 31.25
C LEU A 13 -5.66 -81.82 32.33
N CYS A 14 -5.08 -81.30 33.42
CA CYS A 14 -5.81 -80.45 34.38
C CYS A 14 -5.75 -78.98 33.95
N ALA A 15 -6.89 -78.30 33.96
CA ALA A 15 -6.98 -76.85 33.73
C ALA A 15 -7.46 -76.15 35.00
N ALA A 16 -6.81 -75.04 35.36
CA ALA A 16 -7.22 -74.19 36.48
C ALA A 16 -8.13 -73.06 35.98
N VAL A 17 -9.21 -72.76 36.71
CA VAL A 17 -10.15 -71.69 36.38
C VAL A 17 -9.91 -70.51 37.31
N LEU A 18 -9.53 -69.35 36.76
CA LEU A 18 -9.60 -68.08 37.48
C LEU A 18 -11.01 -67.50 37.34
N ALA A 19 -11.57 -67.04 38.45
CA ALA A 19 -12.80 -66.25 38.45
C ALA A 19 -12.45 -64.75 38.37
N THR A 20 -12.73 -64.11 37.24
CA THR A 20 -12.57 -62.66 37.07
C THR A 20 -13.84 -61.93 37.52
N ALA A 21 -13.73 -61.14 38.60
CA ALA A 21 -14.80 -60.24 39.02
C ALA A 21 -14.82 -59.01 38.09
N ALA A 22 -15.87 -58.87 37.28
CA ALA A 22 -16.06 -57.72 36.41
C ALA A 22 -16.55 -56.50 37.22
N VAL A 23 -15.61 -55.63 37.62
CA VAL A 23 -15.96 -54.28 38.08
C VAL A 23 -16.54 -53.51 36.90
N ARG A 24 -17.83 -53.14 36.99
CA ARG A 24 -18.38 -52.13 36.09
C ARG A 24 -17.80 -50.79 36.51
N VAL A 25 -16.93 -50.24 35.67
CA VAL A 25 -16.58 -48.83 35.74
C VAL A 25 -17.76 -48.08 35.13
N ASP A 26 -18.49 -47.33 35.95
CA ASP A 26 -19.51 -46.42 35.44
C ASP A 26 -18.87 -45.40 34.49
N ALA A 27 -19.60 -44.98 33.46
CA ALA A 27 -19.06 -44.13 32.42
C ALA A 27 -18.55 -42.81 33.01
N ALA A 28 -17.23 -42.63 33.02
CA ALA A 28 -16.62 -41.36 33.38
C ALA A 28 -17.05 -40.31 32.35
N ALA A 29 -17.89 -39.38 32.77
CA ALA A 29 -18.31 -38.26 31.95
C ALA A 29 -17.11 -37.34 31.72
N SER A 30 -16.42 -37.54 30.60
CA SER A 30 -15.45 -36.58 30.08
C SER A 30 -16.23 -35.35 29.61
N SER A 31 -16.16 -34.26 30.37
CA SER A 31 -16.52 -32.95 29.85
C SER A 31 -15.40 -32.45 28.94
N ASP A 32 -15.74 -32.02 27.74
CA ASP A 32 -14.80 -31.29 26.89
C ASP A 32 -14.31 -30.01 27.59
N PRO A 33 -13.07 -29.55 27.31
CA PRO A 33 -12.52 -28.37 27.97
C PRO A 33 -13.30 -27.10 27.57
N VAL A 34 -14.10 -26.59 28.50
CA VAL A 34 -14.81 -25.32 28.35
C VAL A 34 -13.81 -24.16 28.49
N ARG A 35 -13.46 -23.52 27.37
CA ARG A 35 -12.87 -22.17 27.41
C ARG A 35 -13.97 -21.12 27.64
N SER A 36 -13.60 -20.00 28.25
CA SER A 36 -14.34 -18.76 28.01
C SER A 36 -14.23 -18.42 26.52
N VAL A 37 -15.36 -18.09 25.90
CA VAL A 37 -15.45 -17.55 24.55
C VAL A 37 -15.98 -16.13 24.72
N ASP A 38 -15.29 -15.12 24.19
CA ASP A 38 -15.90 -13.79 24.10
C ASP A 38 -16.93 -13.77 22.96
N ASN A 39 -18.04 -13.06 23.16
CA ASN A 39 -19.09 -12.87 22.16
C ASN A 39 -19.38 -11.37 21.92
N ILE A 40 -18.46 -10.50 22.33
CA ILE A 40 -18.48 -9.06 22.04
C ILE A 40 -17.50 -8.84 20.89
N PRO A 41 -17.97 -8.67 19.64
CA PRO A 41 -17.08 -8.38 18.52
C PRO A 41 -16.48 -6.96 18.65
N PRO A 42 -15.25 -6.72 18.13
CA PRO A 42 -14.62 -5.39 18.15
C PRO A 42 -15.45 -4.32 17.44
N ALA A 43 -15.21 -3.05 17.73
CA ALA A 43 -15.67 -1.96 16.86
C ALA A 43 -15.07 -2.11 15.45
N PRO A 44 -15.81 -1.80 14.36
CA PRO A 44 -15.30 -1.90 13.00
C PRO A 44 -14.16 -0.91 12.72
N ALA A 45 -13.38 -1.17 11.68
CA ALA A 45 -12.55 -0.15 11.04
C ALA A 45 -13.45 0.79 10.20
N THR A 46 -13.03 2.04 10.03
CA THR A 46 -13.79 3.07 9.31
C THR A 46 -12.90 3.78 8.29
N GLU A 47 -13.48 4.62 7.42
CA GLU A 47 -12.72 5.43 6.45
C GLU A 47 -11.78 4.57 5.57
N ILE A 48 -12.23 3.38 5.18
CA ILE A 48 -11.44 2.44 4.37
C ILE A 48 -11.28 3.02 2.97
N ARG A 49 -10.04 3.08 2.48
CA ARG A 49 -9.69 3.55 1.13
C ARG A 49 -8.80 2.53 0.40
N ALA A 50 -9.02 2.36 -0.89
CA ALA A 50 -8.11 1.67 -1.80
C ALA A 50 -7.57 2.69 -2.83
N LEU A 51 -6.27 2.59 -3.16
CA LEU A 51 -5.58 3.55 -4.02
C LEU A 51 -4.62 2.81 -4.97
N ASN A 52 -4.77 2.99 -6.28
CA ASN A 52 -3.80 2.49 -7.26
C ASN A 52 -2.52 3.34 -7.25
N THR A 53 -1.36 2.72 -6.97
CA THR A 53 -0.04 3.39 -7.01
C THR A 53 0.66 3.28 -8.37
N GLY A 54 0.09 2.52 -9.31
CA GLY A 54 0.73 2.15 -10.58
C GLY A 54 1.57 0.86 -10.50
N GLU A 55 2.10 0.51 -9.32
CA GLU A 55 2.78 -0.77 -9.07
C GLU A 55 1.91 -1.75 -8.25
N GLU A 56 1.12 -1.25 -7.31
CA GLU A 56 0.30 -2.02 -6.38
C GLU A 56 -0.98 -1.26 -5.96
N ILE A 57 -1.85 -1.90 -5.17
CA ILE A 57 -2.98 -1.23 -4.52
C ILE A 57 -2.64 -1.00 -3.04
N LEU A 58 -2.58 0.26 -2.63
CA LEU A 58 -2.44 0.65 -1.24
C LEU A 58 -3.83 0.76 -0.58
N VAL A 59 -4.08 -0.07 0.42
CA VAL A 59 -5.29 -0.06 1.24
C VAL A 59 -4.98 0.65 2.56
N THR A 60 -5.82 1.60 2.97
CA THR A 60 -5.69 2.36 4.23
C THR A 60 -7.02 2.43 4.97
N TRP A 61 -7.00 2.62 6.29
CA TRP A 61 -8.21 2.73 7.11
C TRP A 61 -7.96 3.49 8.41
N THR A 62 -9.00 4.09 8.98
CA THR A 62 -8.98 4.55 10.38
C THR A 62 -9.15 3.36 11.31
N ALA A 63 -8.25 3.27 12.30
CA ALA A 63 -8.18 2.18 13.26
C ALA A 63 -9.48 1.97 14.06
N SER A 64 -9.75 0.72 14.42
CA SER A 64 -10.82 0.37 15.35
C SER A 64 -10.66 1.08 16.69
N ALA A 65 -11.76 1.48 17.32
CA ALA A 65 -11.75 2.07 18.66
C ALA A 65 -11.13 1.13 19.73
N ASP A 66 -11.13 -0.18 19.48
CA ASP A 66 -10.58 -1.22 20.38
C ASP A 66 -9.12 -1.60 20.08
N ASP A 67 -8.53 -1.02 19.03
CA ASP A 67 -7.09 -1.11 18.69
C ASP A 67 -6.22 -0.25 19.63
N ALA A 68 -6.85 0.65 20.38
CA ALA A 68 -6.21 1.41 21.44
C ALA A 68 -5.70 0.47 22.55
N MET A 69 -4.42 0.10 22.47
CA MET A 69 -3.67 -0.70 23.46
C MET A 69 -3.75 -0.10 24.87
N SER A 70 -4.82 -0.43 25.58
CA SER A 70 -5.00 -0.08 26.98
C SER A 70 -4.25 -1.08 27.86
N PHE A 71 -3.85 -0.65 29.06
CA PHE A 71 -3.12 -1.49 30.00
C PHE A 71 -3.75 -1.41 31.38
N SER A 72 -4.06 -2.57 31.96
CA SER A 72 -4.42 -2.67 33.38
C SER A 72 -3.18 -3.07 34.20
N VAL A 73 -2.96 -2.39 35.32
CA VAL A 73 -1.86 -2.70 36.23
C VAL A 73 -2.39 -3.60 37.34
N PHE A 74 -1.88 -4.83 37.44
CA PHE A 74 -2.25 -5.79 38.47
C PHE A 74 -1.03 -6.23 39.26
N GLY A 75 -0.80 -5.56 40.40
CA GLY A 75 0.49 -5.65 41.11
C GLY A 75 1.60 -4.98 40.29
N ASP A 76 2.75 -5.62 40.18
CA ASP A 76 3.89 -5.13 39.38
C ASP A 76 3.79 -5.52 37.89
N ALA A 77 2.67 -6.11 37.45
CA ALA A 77 2.46 -6.58 36.08
C ALA A 77 1.56 -5.62 35.27
N TYR A 78 2.02 -5.27 34.07
CA TYR A 78 1.18 -4.68 33.03
C TYR A 78 0.46 -5.80 32.27
N ILE A 79 -0.86 -5.80 32.33
CA ILE A 79 -1.72 -6.69 31.52
C ILE A 79 -2.22 -5.85 30.33
N PRO A 80 -1.84 -6.17 29.08
CA PRO A 80 -2.46 -5.57 27.92
C PRO A 80 -3.94 -5.94 27.89
N ILE A 81 -4.77 -4.93 27.71
CA ILE A 81 -6.20 -5.01 27.41
C ILE A 81 -6.44 -4.20 26.13
N GLY A 82 -5.75 -4.61 25.06
CA GLY A 82 -6.26 -4.42 23.71
C GLY A 82 -7.31 -5.50 23.45
N GLY A 83 -8.45 -5.12 22.87
CA GLY A 83 -9.45 -6.10 22.45
C GLY A 83 -9.04 -6.82 21.16
N LEU A 84 -8.12 -6.24 20.41
CA LEU A 84 -7.80 -6.60 19.04
C LEU A 84 -6.54 -7.47 18.91
N ASN A 85 -6.62 -8.51 18.08
CA ASN A 85 -5.46 -9.32 17.64
C ASN A 85 -4.84 -8.78 16.33
N GLY A 86 -5.58 -8.00 15.56
CA GLY A 86 -5.14 -7.35 14.33
C GLY A 86 -6.31 -7.02 13.41
N TYR A 87 -6.00 -6.82 12.12
CA TYR A 87 -7.00 -6.70 11.06
C TYR A 87 -6.80 -7.80 10.02
N HIS A 88 -7.90 -8.39 9.55
CA HIS A 88 -7.94 -9.17 8.32
C HIS A 88 -8.24 -8.24 7.15
N ILE A 89 -7.52 -8.40 6.03
CA ILE A 89 -7.76 -7.63 4.81
C ILE A 89 -8.35 -8.56 3.77
N TYR A 90 -9.57 -8.22 3.32
CA TYR A 90 -10.32 -8.93 2.30
C TYR A 90 -10.36 -8.13 1.01
N ARG A 91 -10.33 -8.86 -0.11
CA ARG A 91 -10.54 -8.33 -1.46
C ARG A 91 -11.53 -9.21 -2.19
N ALA A 92 -12.62 -8.62 -2.65
CA ALA A 92 -13.42 -9.22 -3.71
C ALA A 92 -12.89 -8.72 -5.06
N VAL A 93 -12.81 -9.63 -6.04
CA VAL A 93 -13.05 -9.21 -7.43
C VAL A 93 -14.55 -8.94 -7.52
N GLN A 94 -14.92 -7.87 -8.20
CA GLN A 94 -16.33 -7.53 -8.45
C GLN A 94 -17.10 -8.75 -9.00
N GLY A 95 -18.32 -8.98 -8.48
CA GLY A 95 -19.15 -10.14 -8.84
C GLY A 95 -18.72 -11.49 -8.22
N ALA A 96 -17.58 -11.56 -7.51
CA ALA A 96 -17.10 -12.74 -6.80
C ALA A 96 -17.24 -12.62 -5.28
N ASP A 97 -17.08 -13.75 -4.57
CA ASP A 97 -16.95 -13.77 -3.11
C ASP A 97 -15.61 -13.13 -2.68
N ALA A 98 -15.58 -12.49 -1.50
CA ALA A 98 -14.38 -11.84 -0.97
C ALA A 98 -13.36 -12.86 -0.43
N GLU A 99 -12.10 -12.77 -0.87
CA GLU A 99 -10.99 -13.60 -0.40
C GLU A 99 -10.17 -12.88 0.69
N LEU A 100 -9.71 -13.62 1.70
CA LEU A 100 -8.76 -13.13 2.70
C LEU A 100 -7.36 -13.07 2.06
N ILE A 101 -6.85 -11.86 1.83
CA ILE A 101 -5.55 -11.65 1.18
C ILE A 101 -4.43 -11.28 2.16
N GLY A 102 -4.77 -10.74 3.33
CA GLY A 102 -3.79 -10.17 4.26
C GLY A 102 -4.21 -10.24 5.73
N THR A 103 -3.23 -10.07 6.61
CA THR A 103 -3.45 -9.93 8.05
C THR A 103 -2.38 -9.03 8.63
N THR A 104 -2.78 -7.96 9.31
CA THR A 104 -1.88 -6.99 9.96
C THR A 104 -1.99 -7.06 11.48
N ALA A 105 -1.00 -6.51 12.17
CA ALA A 105 -0.95 -6.44 13.63
C ALA A 105 -1.78 -5.25 14.17
N PRO A 106 -2.11 -5.21 15.47
CA PRO A 106 -2.72 -4.05 16.11
C PRO A 106 -1.86 -2.79 15.93
N GLY A 107 -2.50 -1.63 15.72
CA GLY A 107 -1.86 -0.34 15.44
C GLY A 107 -1.34 -0.17 14.01
N VAL A 108 -1.54 -1.14 13.11
CA VAL A 108 -1.27 -1.01 11.67
C VAL A 108 -2.55 -0.56 10.96
N VAL A 109 -2.45 0.45 10.11
CA VAL A 109 -3.57 1.15 9.44
C VAL A 109 -3.45 1.16 7.91
N GLU A 110 -2.53 0.36 7.38
CA GLU A 110 -2.19 0.28 5.96
C GLU A 110 -1.86 -1.18 5.55
N PHE A 111 -2.12 -1.51 4.29
CA PHE A 111 -1.78 -2.80 3.67
C PHE A 111 -1.50 -2.63 2.18
N ALA A 112 -0.39 -3.18 1.71
CA ALA A 112 0.01 -3.19 0.31
C ALA A 112 -0.43 -4.50 -0.37
N ASP A 113 -1.20 -4.39 -1.45
CA ASP A 113 -1.65 -5.53 -2.27
C ASP A 113 -0.97 -5.49 -3.66
N PRO A 114 0.07 -6.32 -3.90
CA PRO A 114 0.86 -6.31 -5.14
C PRO A 114 0.14 -6.97 -6.33
N VAL A 115 -1.18 -7.12 -6.28
CA VAL A 115 -2.01 -7.69 -7.36
C VAL A 115 -2.79 -6.57 -8.06
N ALA A 116 -2.15 -5.94 -9.03
CA ALA A 116 -2.76 -4.92 -9.89
C ALA A 116 -3.02 -5.46 -11.30
N ILE A 117 -4.18 -6.09 -11.55
CA ILE A 117 -4.59 -6.54 -12.89
C ILE A 117 -5.40 -5.44 -13.58
N THR A 118 -4.86 -4.85 -14.65
CA THR A 118 -5.58 -3.91 -15.52
C THR A 118 -6.82 -4.56 -16.14
N GLY A 119 -7.95 -3.84 -16.15
CA GLY A 119 -9.24 -4.34 -16.62
C GLY A 119 -10.03 -5.11 -15.55
N THR A 120 -9.68 -5.00 -14.27
CA THR A 120 -10.41 -5.62 -13.15
C THR A 120 -10.75 -4.58 -12.07
N THR A 121 -11.95 -4.69 -11.52
CA THR A 121 -12.41 -3.88 -10.37
C THR A 121 -12.28 -4.67 -9.08
N TYR A 122 -11.55 -4.11 -8.12
CA TYR A 122 -11.36 -4.68 -6.79
C TYR A 122 -12.15 -3.91 -5.74
N ILE A 123 -12.70 -4.65 -4.77
CA ILE A 123 -13.50 -4.10 -3.68
C ILE A 123 -12.92 -4.59 -2.36
N TYR A 124 -12.42 -3.67 -1.54
CA TYR A 124 -11.73 -4.00 -0.29
C TYR A 124 -12.62 -3.92 0.94
N SER A 125 -12.28 -4.72 1.95
CA SER A 125 -12.88 -4.69 3.29
C SER A 125 -11.81 -5.00 4.32
N VAL A 126 -11.82 -4.24 5.42
CA VAL A 126 -10.87 -4.40 6.53
C VAL A 126 -11.65 -4.77 7.79
N SER A 127 -11.36 -5.96 8.32
CA SER A 127 -12.11 -6.56 9.42
C SER A 127 -11.25 -6.64 10.68
N PRO A 128 -11.46 -5.80 11.71
CA PRO A 128 -10.84 -6.01 13.01
C PRO A 128 -11.28 -7.34 13.63
N PHE A 129 -10.32 -8.12 14.17
CA PHE A 129 -10.58 -9.45 14.76
C PHE A 129 -9.91 -9.64 16.13
N ASP A 130 -10.51 -10.49 16.98
CA ASP A 130 -10.01 -10.86 18.30
C ASP A 130 -9.63 -12.36 18.39
N ALA A 131 -9.78 -13.02 19.54
CA ALA A 131 -9.49 -14.45 19.74
C ALA A 131 -10.68 -15.39 19.45
N ASP A 132 -11.87 -14.82 19.24
CA ASP A 132 -13.17 -15.46 19.12
C ASP A 132 -14.10 -14.80 18.09
N ASN A 133 -13.98 -13.49 17.86
CA ASN A 133 -14.86 -12.71 16.98
C ASN A 133 -14.09 -11.92 15.90
N GLU A 134 -14.86 -11.42 14.93
CA GLU A 134 -14.41 -10.58 13.82
C GLU A 134 -15.57 -9.68 13.37
N THR A 135 -15.25 -8.44 12.98
CA THR A 135 -16.26 -7.42 12.63
C THR A 135 -16.07 -6.95 11.20
N LEU A 136 -17.07 -7.23 10.35
CA LEU A 136 -17.17 -6.59 9.03
C LEU A 136 -17.63 -5.12 9.18
N PRO A 137 -17.14 -4.19 8.35
CA PRO A 137 -17.62 -2.81 8.32
C PRO A 137 -19.06 -2.74 7.77
N ASP A 138 -19.89 -1.85 8.33
CA ASP A 138 -21.29 -1.64 7.95
C ASP A 138 -21.39 -0.43 7.01
N ILE A 139 -21.17 -0.66 5.71
CA ILE A 139 -21.05 0.36 4.67
C ILE A 139 -22.26 0.31 3.74
N GLU A 140 -22.93 1.46 3.53
CA GLU A 140 -24.09 1.56 2.63
C GLU A 140 -23.64 1.55 1.15
N PRO A 141 -24.14 0.63 0.29
CA PRO A 141 -23.74 0.56 -1.11
C PRO A 141 -23.95 1.86 -1.89
N GLY A 142 -22.93 2.29 -2.63
CA GLY A 142 -22.92 3.57 -3.35
C GLY A 142 -22.70 4.82 -2.49
N SER A 143 -22.47 4.68 -1.18
CA SER A 143 -22.03 5.79 -0.32
C SER A 143 -20.58 6.20 -0.60
N ALA A 144 -20.14 7.36 -0.10
CA ALA A 144 -18.75 7.81 -0.26
C ALA A 144 -17.72 6.83 0.34
N GLU A 145 -18.07 6.14 1.44
CA GLU A 145 -17.23 5.07 2.03
C GLU A 145 -17.21 3.81 1.16
N ASP A 146 -18.31 3.52 0.45
CA ASP A 146 -18.38 2.39 -0.48
C ASP A 146 -17.59 2.64 -1.77
N LEU A 147 -17.62 3.86 -2.29
CA LEU A 147 -16.82 4.23 -3.47
C LEU A 147 -15.33 4.34 -3.14
N ALA A 148 -14.96 4.81 -1.94
CA ALA A 148 -13.56 5.00 -1.57
C ALA A 148 -12.75 3.70 -1.41
N ARG A 149 -13.41 2.56 -1.11
CA ARG A 149 -12.82 1.22 -0.98
C ARG A 149 -12.84 0.40 -2.28
N ILE A 150 -13.37 0.96 -3.37
CA ILE A 150 -13.40 0.36 -4.71
C ILE A 150 -12.27 0.97 -5.54
N VAL A 151 -11.53 0.13 -6.26
CA VAL A 151 -10.51 0.57 -7.21
C VAL A 151 -10.68 -0.17 -8.53
N SER A 152 -10.98 0.58 -9.59
CA SER A 152 -11.13 0.08 -10.95
C SER A 152 -9.82 0.29 -11.71
N LEU A 153 -9.05 -0.77 -11.93
CA LEU A 153 -7.78 -0.65 -12.63
C LEU A 153 -8.00 -0.56 -14.14
N GLY A 154 -7.56 0.55 -14.74
CA GLY A 154 -7.84 0.92 -16.12
C GLY A 154 -6.65 1.56 -16.83
N GLY A 155 -6.92 2.20 -17.96
CA GLY A 155 -5.97 3.06 -18.68
C GLY A 155 -5.89 4.50 -18.16
N GLY A 156 -6.64 4.81 -17.09
CA GLY A 156 -6.54 6.09 -16.38
C GLY A 156 -5.23 6.25 -15.59
N PRO A 157 -4.92 7.49 -15.12
CA PRO A 157 -3.79 7.72 -14.23
C PRO A 157 -3.97 7.01 -12.87
N PRO A 158 -2.88 6.68 -12.16
CA PRO A 158 -2.96 6.13 -10.80
C PRO A 158 -3.57 7.13 -9.82
N ASP A 159 -4.17 6.63 -8.73
CA ASP A 159 -4.73 7.45 -7.64
C ASP A 159 -3.64 8.07 -6.75
N VAL A 160 -2.38 7.67 -6.95
CA VAL A 160 -1.21 8.16 -6.23
C VAL A 160 -0.11 8.49 -7.23
N ILE A 161 0.50 9.66 -7.09
CA ILE A 161 1.71 10.06 -7.82
C ILE A 161 2.90 10.10 -6.86
N VAL A 162 4.04 9.57 -7.30
CA VAL A 162 5.29 9.60 -6.54
C VAL A 162 6.16 10.71 -7.11
N THR A 163 6.40 11.76 -6.31
CA THR A 163 7.25 12.89 -6.70
C THR A 163 8.64 12.75 -6.10
N THR A 164 9.55 12.09 -6.82
CA THR A 164 10.96 11.98 -6.43
C THR A 164 11.64 13.34 -6.46
N THR A 165 11.99 13.89 -5.29
CA THR A 165 12.87 15.06 -5.20
C THR A 165 14.29 14.61 -4.95
N VAL A 166 15.09 14.59 -6.03
CA VAL A 166 16.51 14.24 -6.00
C VAL A 166 17.31 15.31 -5.24
N LYS A 167 18.01 14.90 -4.18
CA LYS A 167 18.88 15.77 -3.37
C LYS A 167 20.18 15.04 -3.04
N ALA A 168 21.24 15.80 -2.82
CA ALA A 168 22.44 15.27 -2.21
C ALA A 168 23.12 16.30 -1.30
N GLN A 169 23.84 15.78 -0.31
CA GLN A 169 24.78 16.52 0.51
C GLN A 169 26.20 16.12 0.11
N MET A 170 27.05 17.09 -0.21
CA MET A 170 28.42 16.87 -0.66
C MET A 170 29.39 17.67 0.20
N SER A 171 30.42 17.03 0.74
CA SER A 171 31.36 17.64 1.67
C SER A 171 32.78 17.70 1.10
N PHE A 172 33.49 18.79 1.39
CA PHE A 172 34.80 19.10 0.78
C PHE A 172 35.87 19.45 1.84
N ASP A 173 37.12 19.03 1.61
CA ASP A 173 38.31 19.41 2.41
C ASP A 173 38.81 20.82 2.03
N VAL A 174 37.90 21.78 2.12
CA VAL A 174 38.14 23.21 1.87
C VAL A 174 37.38 24.04 2.91
N VAL A 175 37.86 25.25 3.16
CA VAL A 175 37.23 26.20 4.10
C VAL A 175 36.78 27.43 3.32
N VAL A 176 35.47 27.49 3.02
CA VAL A 176 34.79 28.71 2.57
C VAL A 176 34.33 29.49 3.80
N ASP A 177 34.52 30.81 3.79
CA ASP A 177 33.93 31.72 4.80
C ASP A 177 32.46 31.93 4.45
N VAL A 178 31.54 31.27 5.17
CA VAL A 178 30.10 31.38 4.86
C VAL A 178 29.48 32.68 5.40
N THR A 179 30.28 33.55 6.03
CA THR A 179 29.86 34.90 6.43
C THR A 179 30.15 35.95 5.34
N ASP A 180 31.04 35.66 4.39
CA ASP A 180 31.22 36.44 3.16
C ASP A 180 30.33 35.89 2.04
N SER A 181 29.22 36.57 1.76
CA SER A 181 28.30 36.16 0.69
C SER A 181 28.97 36.13 -0.69
N ALA A 182 30.02 36.92 -0.95
CA ALA A 182 30.73 36.89 -2.22
C ALA A 182 31.62 35.64 -2.36
N ALA A 183 32.14 35.09 -1.25
CA ALA A 183 32.86 33.82 -1.23
C ALA A 183 31.89 32.65 -1.50
N VAL A 184 30.73 32.65 -0.84
CA VAL A 184 29.66 31.65 -1.06
C VAL A 184 29.12 31.71 -2.49
N GLU A 185 28.82 32.91 -3.03
CA GLU A 185 28.34 33.10 -4.41
C GLU A 185 29.35 32.58 -5.43
N SER A 186 30.65 32.87 -5.27
CA SER A 186 31.70 32.38 -6.18
C SER A 186 31.81 30.85 -6.12
N PHE A 187 31.97 30.28 -4.93
CA PHE A 187 32.10 28.84 -4.74
C PHE A 187 30.88 28.08 -5.25
N THR A 188 29.67 28.61 -5.02
CA THR A 188 28.42 28.04 -5.54
C THR A 188 28.37 28.05 -7.07
N ALA A 189 28.82 29.14 -7.71
CA ALA A 189 28.86 29.24 -9.17
C ALA A 189 29.90 28.28 -9.78
N ASP A 190 31.08 28.15 -9.17
CA ASP A 190 32.13 27.23 -9.59
C ASP A 190 31.68 25.76 -9.42
N PHE A 191 31.06 25.41 -8.27
CA PHE A 191 30.44 24.10 -8.00
C PHE A 191 29.36 23.73 -9.04
N ILE A 192 28.39 24.61 -9.26
CA ILE A 192 27.30 24.39 -10.24
C ILE A 192 27.89 24.18 -11.65
N THR A 193 28.86 25.01 -12.04
CA THR A 193 29.49 24.91 -13.37
C THR A 193 30.24 23.59 -13.54
N LEU A 194 30.97 23.15 -12.52
CA LEU A 194 31.73 21.90 -12.54
C LEU A 194 30.81 20.67 -12.61
N VAL A 195 29.87 20.54 -11.66
CA VAL A 195 29.00 19.36 -11.57
C VAL A 195 28.11 19.25 -12.82
N ALA A 196 27.61 20.37 -13.35
CA ALA A 196 26.87 20.37 -14.62
C ALA A 196 27.73 19.88 -15.80
N SER A 197 29.00 20.29 -15.86
CA SER A 197 29.93 19.85 -16.91
C SER A 197 30.36 18.38 -16.78
N LEU A 198 30.42 17.82 -15.57
CA LEU A 198 30.74 16.41 -15.32
C LEU A 198 29.57 15.48 -15.63
N LEU A 199 28.34 15.94 -15.40
CA LEU A 199 27.11 15.19 -15.66
C LEU A 199 26.53 15.43 -17.07
N GLY A 200 27.02 16.43 -17.79
CA GLY A 200 26.55 16.78 -19.14
C GLY A 200 25.16 17.42 -19.16
N ILE A 201 24.73 18.02 -18.04
CA ILE A 201 23.39 18.61 -17.85
C ILE A 201 23.45 20.14 -17.88
N ASP A 202 22.30 20.81 -18.07
CA ASP A 202 22.25 22.27 -18.00
C ASP A 202 22.50 22.76 -16.55
N PRO A 203 23.37 23.77 -16.32
CA PRO A 203 23.66 24.30 -14.99
C PRO A 203 22.45 24.77 -14.19
N SER A 204 21.36 25.20 -14.85
CA SER A 204 20.13 25.63 -14.18
C SER A 204 19.36 24.49 -13.48
N ARG A 205 19.68 23.22 -13.77
CA ARG A 205 19.14 22.07 -13.05
C ARG A 205 19.74 21.91 -11.65
N ILE A 206 20.92 22.48 -11.37
CA ILE A 206 21.61 22.30 -10.08
C ILE A 206 21.26 23.47 -9.16
N ILE A 207 20.46 23.18 -8.13
CA ILE A 207 19.94 24.17 -7.20
C ILE A 207 20.57 23.93 -5.83
N VAL A 208 21.65 24.65 -5.53
CA VAL A 208 22.25 24.66 -4.18
C VAL A 208 21.28 25.32 -3.20
N THR A 209 20.94 24.60 -2.13
CA THR A 209 20.00 25.04 -1.09
C THR A 209 20.71 25.63 0.14
N SER A 210 21.91 25.12 0.46
CA SER A 210 22.70 25.61 1.59
C SER A 210 24.19 25.31 1.43
N VAL A 211 25.02 26.14 2.06
CA VAL A 211 26.47 25.92 2.23
C VAL A 211 26.83 26.16 3.70
N THR A 212 27.51 25.21 4.34
CA THR A 212 27.71 25.19 5.80
C THR A 212 29.20 25.05 6.19
N GLU A 213 29.57 25.62 7.35
CA GLU A 213 30.92 25.58 7.93
C GLU A 213 31.18 24.32 8.81
N GLY A 214 32.46 23.91 8.90
CA GLY A 214 32.96 22.81 9.73
C GLY A 214 33.87 21.89 8.93
N SER A 215 33.34 21.42 7.81
CA SER A 215 33.99 21.27 6.50
C SER A 215 33.07 21.99 5.51
N THR A 216 33.50 22.36 4.29
CA THR A 216 32.55 23.00 3.36
C THR A 216 31.55 21.95 2.87
N ILE A 217 30.33 22.02 3.39
CA ILE A 217 29.22 21.13 3.05
C ILE A 217 28.26 21.89 2.13
N VAL A 218 27.86 21.27 1.03
CA VAL A 218 26.92 21.78 0.04
C VAL A 218 25.71 20.86 -0.01
N ASP A 219 24.54 21.39 0.31
CA ASP A 219 23.27 20.70 0.12
C ASP A 219 22.65 21.21 -1.19
N PHE A 220 22.22 20.32 -2.08
CA PHE A 220 21.68 20.71 -3.39
C PHE A 220 20.60 19.75 -3.90
N LYS A 221 19.69 20.30 -4.74
CA LYS A 221 18.73 19.55 -5.54
C LYS A 221 19.22 19.47 -6.99
N ILE A 222 18.99 18.33 -7.64
CA ILE A 222 18.95 18.25 -9.10
C ILE A 222 17.47 18.33 -9.51
N ALA A 223 17.12 19.33 -10.31
CA ALA A 223 15.79 19.46 -10.91
C ALA A 223 15.70 18.60 -12.16
N ASP A 224 14.56 17.91 -12.35
CA ASP A 224 14.31 17.17 -13.58
C ASP A 224 13.71 18.05 -14.69
N ILE A 225 13.73 17.54 -15.92
CA ILE A 225 13.13 18.20 -17.09
C ILE A 225 12.17 17.23 -17.76
N GLU A 226 10.87 17.52 -17.68
CA GLU A 226 9.84 16.73 -18.35
C GLU A 226 9.87 16.94 -19.88
N GLY A 227 9.77 15.85 -20.64
CA GLY A 227 9.50 15.89 -22.08
C GLY A 227 10.71 15.97 -23.02
N GLU A 228 11.95 15.81 -22.54
CA GLU A 228 13.16 15.75 -23.40
C GLU A 228 13.88 14.38 -23.27
N ASP A 229 13.49 13.40 -24.09
CA ASP A 229 14.01 12.01 -24.10
C ASP A 229 15.55 11.88 -24.24
N ASP A 230 16.23 12.92 -24.74
CA ASP A 230 17.69 12.95 -24.95
C ASP A 230 18.47 13.50 -23.72
N VAL A 231 17.78 13.85 -22.62
CA VAL A 231 18.37 14.46 -21.41
C VAL A 231 18.40 13.45 -20.24
N PRO A 232 19.52 13.30 -19.49
CA PRO A 232 19.56 12.40 -18.33
C PRO A 232 18.56 12.79 -17.24
N ALA A 233 17.82 11.83 -16.69
CA ALA A 233 16.95 12.05 -15.53
C ALA A 233 17.76 12.52 -14.31
N ALA A 234 17.13 13.21 -13.38
CA ALA A 234 17.81 13.76 -12.20
C ALA A 234 18.43 12.65 -11.33
N ALA A 235 17.76 11.50 -11.23
CA ALA A 235 18.25 10.33 -10.48
C ALA A 235 19.47 9.68 -11.16
N ASP A 236 19.45 9.50 -12.49
CA ASP A 236 20.60 8.99 -13.24
C ASP A 236 21.82 9.92 -13.12
N ALA A 237 21.58 11.24 -13.17
CA ALA A 237 22.61 12.26 -12.99
C ALA A 237 23.24 12.18 -11.59
N LEU A 238 22.46 11.94 -10.53
CA LEU A 238 23.00 11.71 -9.19
C LEU A 238 23.76 10.39 -9.08
N ALA A 239 23.24 9.29 -9.65
CA ALA A 239 23.93 8.00 -9.67
C ALA A 239 25.28 8.05 -10.43
N GLN A 240 25.34 8.83 -11.50
CA GLN A 240 26.60 9.15 -12.18
C GLN A 240 27.53 9.99 -11.28
N LEU A 241 27.02 10.99 -10.56
CA LEU A 241 27.83 11.81 -9.65
C LEU A 241 28.43 10.99 -8.50
N VAL A 242 27.64 10.10 -7.87
CA VAL A 242 28.10 9.12 -6.88
C VAL A 242 29.23 8.27 -7.46
N THR A 243 29.10 7.85 -8.73
CA THR A 243 30.12 7.04 -9.41
C THR A 243 31.42 7.83 -9.64
N ILE A 244 31.33 9.10 -10.04
CA ILE A 244 32.49 9.98 -10.27
C ILE A 244 33.21 10.28 -8.94
N VAL A 245 32.45 10.58 -7.87
CA VAL A 245 33.03 10.85 -6.53
C VAL A 245 33.69 9.61 -5.92
N ALA A 246 33.25 8.40 -6.30
CA ALA A 246 33.86 7.15 -5.86
C ALA A 246 35.10 6.71 -6.69
N ASP A 247 35.48 7.45 -7.74
CA ASP A 247 36.63 7.10 -8.58
C ASP A 247 37.92 7.84 -8.14
N ASP A 248 38.67 7.20 -7.24
CA ASP A 248 40.00 7.64 -6.77
C ASP A 248 41.07 7.84 -7.89
N THR A 249 40.77 7.59 -9.18
CA THR A 249 41.77 7.64 -10.24
C THR A 249 42.00 9.01 -10.89
N GLU A 250 41.01 9.90 -10.93
CA GLU A 250 41.14 11.27 -11.46
C GLU A 250 40.45 12.30 -10.53
N ASP A 251 41.18 13.35 -10.13
CA ASP A 251 40.70 14.41 -9.22
C ASP A 251 39.89 15.47 -10.01
N GLU A 252 38.70 15.09 -10.46
CA GLU A 252 37.77 15.95 -11.21
C GLU A 252 37.34 17.20 -10.41
N PHE A 253 37.42 17.14 -9.07
CA PHE A 253 37.04 18.22 -8.16
C PHE A 253 38.19 19.16 -7.76
N ALA A 254 39.42 18.93 -8.26
CA ALA A 254 40.62 19.73 -8.00
C ALA A 254 40.49 21.26 -8.21
N SER A 255 39.46 21.70 -8.95
CA SER A 255 39.16 23.12 -9.19
C SER A 255 38.47 23.81 -8.01
N ILE A 256 37.70 23.08 -7.20
CA ILE A 256 36.93 23.61 -6.05
C ILE A 256 37.42 23.06 -4.70
N GLY A 257 37.96 21.84 -4.67
CA GLY A 257 38.55 21.21 -3.48
C GLY A 257 38.34 19.69 -3.47
N PRO A 258 39.13 18.93 -2.68
CA PRO A 258 38.95 17.48 -2.57
C PRO A 258 37.59 17.14 -1.95
N VAL A 259 36.91 16.13 -2.47
CA VAL A 259 35.68 15.61 -1.87
C VAL A 259 36.03 14.73 -0.66
N LEU A 260 35.24 14.84 0.41
CA LEU A 260 35.34 14.01 1.61
C LEU A 260 34.27 12.93 1.66
N ASP A 261 33.03 13.27 1.26
CA ASP A 261 31.87 12.38 1.23
C ASP A 261 30.77 12.96 0.32
N LEU A 262 29.93 12.10 -0.24
CA LEU A 262 28.69 12.46 -0.93
C LEU A 262 27.58 11.52 -0.49
N VAL A 263 26.52 12.10 0.07
CA VAL A 263 25.35 11.40 0.59
C VAL A 263 24.15 11.71 -0.30
N ASP A 264 23.46 10.67 -0.76
CA ASP A 264 22.15 10.79 -1.39
C ASP A 264 21.09 11.09 -0.31
N GLU A 265 20.41 12.22 -0.44
CA GLU A 265 19.30 12.66 0.43
C GLU A 265 17.98 12.78 -0.35
N SER A 266 17.90 12.08 -1.49
CA SER A 266 16.71 12.03 -2.34
C SER A 266 15.51 11.51 -1.55
N SER A 267 14.34 12.11 -1.82
CA SER A 267 13.11 11.81 -1.08
C SER A 267 11.93 11.74 -2.02
N ASP A 268 11.24 10.61 -2.01
CA ASP A 268 9.95 10.43 -2.66
C ASP A 268 8.84 11.02 -1.80
N ASP A 269 8.05 11.93 -2.37
CA ASP A 269 6.81 12.42 -1.76
C ASP A 269 5.62 11.70 -2.40
N VAL A 270 4.82 11.01 -1.59
CA VAL A 270 3.75 10.11 -2.05
C VAL A 270 2.43 10.87 -1.97
N ILE A 271 2.02 11.47 -3.09
CA ILE A 271 0.88 12.38 -3.14
C ILE A 271 -0.34 11.61 -3.65
N VAL A 272 -1.33 11.43 -2.77
CA VAL A 272 -2.63 10.84 -3.12
C VAL A 272 -3.49 11.88 -3.84
N ILE A 273 -3.94 11.56 -5.06
CA ILE A 273 -4.91 12.37 -5.77
C ILE A 273 -6.26 12.29 -5.03
N PRO A 274 -6.91 13.42 -4.70
CA PRO A 274 -8.23 13.38 -4.09
C PRO A 274 -9.27 12.91 -5.12
N PHE A 275 -10.28 12.15 -4.65
CA PHE A 275 -11.42 11.81 -5.50
C PHE A 275 -12.08 13.10 -6.04
N PRO A 276 -12.59 13.10 -7.28
CA PRO A 276 -13.32 14.24 -7.81
C PRO A 276 -14.63 14.42 -7.03
N VAL A 277 -14.88 15.61 -6.51
CA VAL A 277 -16.09 15.91 -5.73
C VAL A 277 -16.86 17.10 -6.27
N ASP A 278 -18.19 17.07 -6.10
CA ASP A 278 -19.08 18.18 -6.44
C ASP A 278 -19.03 19.33 -5.40
N THR A 279 -19.90 20.33 -5.56
CA THR A 279 -19.99 21.47 -4.64
C THR A 279 -20.57 21.16 -3.26
N ASP A 280 -21.21 20.00 -3.08
CA ASP A 280 -21.75 19.53 -1.80
C ASP A 280 -20.83 18.47 -1.13
N GLY A 281 -19.79 18.00 -1.83
CA GLY A 281 -18.77 17.06 -1.35
C GLY A 281 -18.99 15.59 -1.74
N LEU A 282 -19.89 15.32 -2.70
CA LEU A 282 -20.18 13.97 -3.19
C LEU A 282 -19.22 13.55 -4.30
N ILE A 283 -18.86 12.26 -4.36
CA ILE A 283 -17.88 11.75 -5.34
C ILE A 283 -18.50 11.61 -6.74
N VAL A 284 -17.86 12.23 -7.73
CA VAL A 284 -18.33 12.32 -9.13
C VAL A 284 -17.40 11.50 -10.03
N LEU A 285 -17.60 10.17 -10.05
CA LEU A 285 -16.72 9.24 -10.75
C LEU A 285 -16.69 9.45 -12.28
N SER A 286 -17.74 10.06 -12.85
CA SER A 286 -17.91 10.21 -14.31
C SER A 286 -17.00 11.26 -14.99
N TRP A 287 -16.11 11.93 -14.27
CA TRP A 287 -15.17 12.91 -14.83
C TRP A 287 -13.87 12.22 -15.30
N PHE A 288 -13.99 11.39 -16.34
CA PHE A 288 -12.90 10.55 -16.84
C PHE A 288 -11.74 11.35 -17.45
N SER A 289 -12.03 12.43 -18.17
CA SER A 289 -11.05 13.20 -18.95
C SER A 289 -10.06 13.97 -18.08
N ARG A 290 -10.45 14.32 -16.85
CA ARG A 290 -9.76 15.26 -15.95
C ARG A 290 -9.57 16.67 -16.53
N LEU A 291 -10.22 16.99 -17.66
CA LEU A 291 -10.16 18.30 -18.31
C LEU A 291 -11.39 19.16 -17.97
N GLY A 292 -11.21 20.48 -17.95
CA GLY A 292 -12.28 21.42 -17.60
C GLY A 292 -12.62 21.43 -16.10
N ASP A 293 -13.84 21.84 -15.76
CA ASP A 293 -14.33 22.00 -14.39
C ASP A 293 -15.68 21.31 -14.12
N ALA A 294 -16.16 20.45 -15.03
CA ALA A 294 -17.42 19.72 -14.92
C ALA A 294 -17.43 18.47 -15.82
N VAL A 295 -18.25 17.47 -15.49
CA VAL A 295 -18.52 16.31 -16.36
C VAL A 295 -19.20 16.79 -17.65
N GLY A 296 -18.58 16.51 -18.81
CA GLY A 296 -18.94 17.10 -20.09
C GLY A 296 -18.97 16.13 -21.26
N PHE A 297 -18.93 16.69 -22.47
CA PHE A 297 -18.98 15.91 -23.71
C PHE A 297 -17.70 15.13 -23.97
N ASP A 298 -16.55 15.60 -23.50
CA ASP A 298 -15.27 14.91 -23.68
C ASP A 298 -15.24 13.62 -22.84
N ASP A 299 -15.74 13.66 -21.60
CA ASP A 299 -15.99 12.46 -20.77
C ASP A 299 -17.01 11.52 -21.42
N PHE A 300 -18.10 12.06 -22.00
CA PHE A 300 -19.10 11.26 -22.72
C PHE A 300 -18.50 10.52 -23.93
N PHE A 301 -17.56 11.13 -24.67
CA PHE A 301 -16.92 10.45 -25.79
C PHE A 301 -15.98 9.33 -25.32
N LEU A 302 -15.21 9.55 -24.25
CA LEU A 302 -14.38 8.50 -23.65
C LEU A 302 -15.24 7.31 -23.16
N PHE A 303 -16.36 7.58 -22.52
CA PHE A 303 -17.34 6.55 -22.13
C PHE A 303 -17.95 5.84 -23.35
N ALA A 304 -18.38 6.59 -24.37
CA ALA A 304 -19.07 6.04 -25.55
C ALA A 304 -18.16 5.16 -26.42
N ASP A 305 -16.85 5.43 -26.46
CA ASP A 305 -15.88 4.57 -27.17
C ASP A 305 -15.63 3.23 -26.45
N ASN A 306 -15.93 3.15 -25.14
CA ASN A 306 -15.84 1.92 -24.32
C ASN A 306 -17.19 1.20 -24.12
N PHE A 307 -18.30 1.78 -24.57
CA PHE A 307 -19.65 1.28 -24.29
C PHE A 307 -19.92 -0.09 -24.93
N GLY A 308 -20.38 -1.04 -24.11
CA GLY A 308 -20.67 -2.42 -24.50
C GLY A 308 -19.47 -3.37 -24.42
N LEU A 309 -18.31 -2.91 -23.94
CA LEU A 309 -17.20 -3.77 -23.52
C LEU A 309 -17.48 -4.35 -22.12
N GLY A 310 -16.80 -5.44 -21.77
CA GLY A 310 -16.92 -6.09 -20.46
C GLY A 310 -15.68 -6.91 -20.10
N GLU A 311 -15.59 -7.35 -18.85
CA GLU A 311 -14.38 -7.96 -18.28
C GLU A 311 -13.81 -9.09 -19.15
N GLY A 312 -12.49 -9.07 -19.34
CA GLY A 312 -11.78 -10.05 -20.16
C GLY A 312 -11.88 -9.86 -21.68
N GLN A 313 -12.53 -8.78 -22.16
CA GLN A 313 -12.47 -8.37 -23.57
C GLN A 313 -11.22 -7.53 -23.86
N GLU A 314 -10.67 -7.64 -25.06
CA GLU A 314 -9.54 -6.82 -25.51
C GLU A 314 -9.97 -5.35 -25.62
N GLY A 315 -9.31 -4.47 -24.85
CA GLY A 315 -9.67 -3.05 -24.76
C GLY A 315 -10.72 -2.71 -23.70
N TYR A 316 -11.19 -3.67 -22.89
CA TYR A 316 -12.01 -3.35 -21.71
C TYR A 316 -11.19 -2.54 -20.69
N ASP A 317 -11.80 -1.48 -20.18
CA ASP A 317 -11.24 -0.60 -19.17
C ASP A 317 -12.28 -0.41 -18.04
N ALA A 318 -11.94 -0.86 -16.84
CA ALA A 318 -12.80 -0.87 -15.67
C ALA A 318 -13.12 0.54 -15.15
N THR A 319 -12.39 1.58 -15.56
CA THR A 319 -12.66 2.97 -15.16
C THR A 319 -14.01 3.48 -15.70
N TYR A 320 -14.57 2.86 -16.75
CA TYR A 320 -15.88 3.21 -17.32
C TYR A 320 -17.05 2.33 -16.80
N ASP A 321 -16.75 1.30 -16.01
CA ASP A 321 -17.71 0.44 -15.28
C ASP A 321 -18.00 1.08 -13.90
N VAL A 322 -18.67 2.24 -13.96
CA VAL A 322 -18.94 3.16 -12.84
C VAL A 322 -19.99 2.63 -11.86
N VAL A 323 -20.86 1.73 -12.32
CA VAL A 323 -21.81 0.94 -11.52
C VAL A 323 -21.30 -0.50 -11.54
N PRO A 324 -20.34 -0.88 -10.67
CA PRO A 324 -19.39 -1.93 -10.99
C PRO A 324 -20.06 -3.30 -11.16
N ASN A 325 -20.28 -3.69 -12.42
CA ASN A 325 -21.01 -4.90 -12.83
C ASN A 325 -20.24 -5.75 -13.84
N GLY A 326 -19.13 -5.23 -14.39
CA GLY A 326 -18.21 -5.95 -15.27
C GLY A 326 -18.53 -5.77 -16.74
N GLN A 327 -19.41 -4.84 -17.07
CA GLN A 327 -19.77 -4.43 -18.43
C GLN A 327 -20.09 -2.93 -18.42
N VAL A 328 -19.51 -2.16 -19.34
CA VAL A 328 -19.85 -0.74 -19.54
C VAL A 328 -21.21 -0.68 -20.24
N ASP A 329 -22.30 -0.56 -19.49
CA ASP A 329 -23.66 -0.72 -20.02
C ASP A 329 -24.63 0.44 -19.69
N PHE A 330 -25.94 0.19 -19.78
CA PHE A 330 -26.95 1.22 -19.53
C PHE A 330 -27.01 1.68 -18.08
N ASP A 331 -26.66 0.84 -17.10
CA ASP A 331 -26.66 1.25 -15.69
C ASP A 331 -25.52 2.26 -15.42
N ASP A 332 -24.33 2.06 -16.02
CA ASP A 332 -23.25 3.06 -16.06
C ASP A 332 -23.66 4.33 -16.80
N PHE A 333 -24.35 4.20 -17.93
CA PHE A 333 -24.87 5.36 -18.68
C PHE A 333 -25.87 6.17 -17.85
N PHE A 334 -26.69 5.55 -17.00
CA PHE A 334 -27.58 6.27 -16.09
C PHE A 334 -26.79 6.95 -14.96
N ARG A 335 -25.80 6.28 -14.37
CA ARG A 335 -24.90 6.87 -13.38
C ARG A 335 -24.12 8.07 -13.94
N PHE A 336 -23.68 7.98 -15.20
CA PHE A 336 -23.07 9.07 -15.96
C PHE A 336 -24.05 10.20 -16.27
N ALA A 337 -25.29 9.88 -16.66
CA ALA A 337 -26.31 10.87 -16.98
C ALA A 337 -26.78 11.67 -15.74
N ASP A 338 -26.73 11.08 -14.55
CA ASP A 338 -26.98 11.77 -13.27
C ASP A 338 -25.78 12.68 -12.87
N ASP A 339 -24.55 12.31 -13.22
CA ASP A 339 -23.34 13.15 -13.05
C ASP A 339 -23.20 14.25 -14.13
N PHE A 340 -23.91 14.16 -15.26
CA PHE A 340 -23.62 14.98 -16.44
C PHE A 340 -23.90 16.48 -16.22
N GLY A 341 -22.86 17.30 -16.37
CA GLY A 341 -22.89 18.73 -16.11
C GLY A 341 -22.68 19.12 -14.63
N THR A 342 -22.39 18.15 -13.75
CA THR A 342 -22.00 18.41 -12.36
C THR A 342 -20.61 19.06 -12.32
N PRO A 343 -20.45 20.22 -11.68
CA PRO A 343 -19.16 20.90 -11.54
C PRO A 343 -18.29 20.23 -10.48
N ILE A 344 -17.00 20.04 -10.78
CA ILE A 344 -16.03 19.40 -9.91
C ILE A 344 -15.30 20.47 -9.09
N ALA A 345 -15.60 20.56 -7.80
CA ALA A 345 -15.14 21.62 -6.91
C ALA A 345 -13.61 21.61 -6.69
N ASN A 346 -12.97 20.44 -6.80
CA ASN A 346 -11.53 20.25 -6.69
C ASN A 346 -10.81 20.01 -8.04
N ALA A 347 -11.44 20.35 -9.18
CA ALA A 347 -10.85 20.13 -10.51
C ALA A 347 -9.42 20.69 -10.65
N ALA A 348 -9.24 21.96 -10.24
CA ALA A 348 -7.95 22.65 -10.33
C ALA A 348 -6.87 22.12 -9.36
N GLU A 349 -7.26 21.39 -8.31
CA GLU A 349 -6.34 20.69 -7.42
C GLU A 349 -5.87 19.39 -8.08
N ILE A 350 -6.81 18.60 -8.59
CA ILE A 350 -6.53 17.35 -9.33
C ILE A 350 -5.67 17.63 -10.58
N GLN A 351 -5.98 18.68 -11.34
CA GLN A 351 -5.21 19.10 -12.52
C GLN A 351 -3.79 19.54 -12.16
N ALA A 352 -3.63 20.33 -11.10
CA ALA A 352 -2.30 20.77 -10.64
C ALA A 352 -1.42 19.60 -10.14
N LEU A 353 -2.03 18.54 -9.59
CA LEU A 353 -1.35 17.29 -9.25
C LEU A 353 -1.00 16.45 -10.50
N LEU A 354 -1.89 16.42 -11.50
CA LEU A 354 -1.67 15.71 -12.77
C LEU A 354 -0.80 16.47 -13.79
N GLY A 355 -0.32 17.67 -13.47
CA GLY A 355 0.50 18.50 -14.37
C GLY A 355 -0.25 19.11 -15.57
N GLN A 356 -1.55 19.37 -15.43
CA GLN A 356 -2.46 19.80 -16.52
C GLN A 356 -2.83 21.30 -16.50
#